data_AF-A0A8X7S4R6-F1
#
_entry.id   AF-A0A8X7S4R6-F1
#
_cell.length_a   1.000
_cell.length_b   1.000
_cell.length_c   1.000
_cell.angle_alpha   90.00
_cell.angle_beta   90.00
_cell.angle_gamma   90.00
#
_symmetry.space_group_name_H-M   'P 1'
#
loop_
_entity.id
_entity.type
_entity.pdbx_description
1 polymer ?
#
loop_
_entity_poly.entity_id
_entity_poly.type
_entity_poly.pdbx_seq_one_letter_code
_entity_poly.pdbx_strand_id
1 'polypeptide(L)'
;MDRISGLSDELLVKILSFLPTKDAVSTSVLSKQWKFLWMWLPKLEYNDYYTTNPPDTSDFMYRDFIDKNLPLHRAPVLESLVLKSCNPELFRPEVIRSWVGIAVSRCVRELTLRIRYNSIGNKPVVPLPGSLYTCCNFLTALKLEGESVFVDVPQCEGDCC
;
A
#
# COMPACT_ATOMS: atom_id res chain seq x y z
N MET A 1 18.52 28.61 -14.16
CA MET A 1 17.77 28.63 -12.90
C MET A 1 16.81 27.46 -12.93
N ASP A 2 16.92 26.55 -11.97
CA ASP A 2 15.92 25.52 -11.76
C ASP A 2 14.65 26.19 -11.23
N ARG A 3 13.59 26.20 -12.04
CA ARG A 3 12.32 26.84 -11.70
C ARG A 3 11.50 25.98 -10.74
N ILE A 4 11.78 24.68 -10.68
CA ILE A 4 11.01 23.73 -9.87
C ILE A 4 11.49 23.76 -8.42
N SER A 5 12.79 24.00 -8.19
CA SER A 5 13.36 24.16 -6.84
C SER A 5 12.85 25.40 -6.07
N GLY A 6 12.13 26.32 -6.73
CA GLY A 6 11.53 27.48 -6.09
C GLY A 6 10.10 27.27 -5.59
N LEU A 7 9.50 26.10 -5.82
CA LEU A 7 8.14 25.80 -5.40
C LEU A 7 8.08 25.43 -3.91
N SER A 8 6.94 25.72 -3.27
CA SER A 8 6.66 25.27 -1.91
C SER A 8 6.46 23.75 -1.88
N ASP A 9 6.76 23.14 -0.73
CA ASP A 9 6.60 21.70 -0.53
C ASP A 9 5.17 21.22 -0.83
N GLU A 10 4.15 22.03 -0.52
CA GLU A 10 2.74 21.74 -0.84
C GLU A 10 2.49 21.60 -2.35
N LEU A 11 3.05 22.51 -3.15
CA LEU A 11 2.92 22.45 -4.61
C LEU A 11 3.69 21.26 -5.17
N LEU A 12 4.85 20.94 -4.60
CA LEU A 12 5.63 19.77 -5.01
C LEU A 12 4.89 18.47 -4.68
N VAL A 13 4.31 18.34 -3.48
CA VAL A 13 3.46 17.20 -3.10
C VAL A 13 2.26 17.08 -4.04
N LYS A 14 1.64 18.21 -4.42
CA LYS A 14 0.55 18.23 -5.41
C LYS A 14 1.00 17.79 -6.80
N ILE A 15 2.22 18.11 -7.23
CA ILE A 15 2.77 17.59 -8.48
C ILE A 15 3.00 16.08 -8.38
N LEU A 16 3.63 15.63 -7.29
CA LEU A 16 3.93 14.23 -7.04
C LEU A 16 2.67 13.36 -6.92
N SER A 17 1.53 13.92 -6.50
CA SER A 17 0.26 13.17 -6.39
C SER A 17 -0.35 12.78 -7.74
N PHE A 18 0.13 13.35 -8.84
CA PHE A 18 -0.21 12.92 -10.21
C PHE A 18 0.69 11.79 -10.72
N LEU A 19 1.77 11.47 -10.01
CA LEU A 19 2.71 10.42 -10.40
C LEU A 19 2.34 9.08 -9.74
N PRO A 20 2.67 7.95 -10.39
CA PRO A 20 2.75 6.67 -9.70
C PRO A 20 3.67 6.75 -8.47
N THR A 21 3.33 6.05 -7.40
CA THR A 21 4.10 6.08 -6.13
C THR A 21 5.58 5.78 -6.33
N LYS A 22 5.92 4.81 -7.20
CA LYS A 22 7.30 4.48 -7.55
C LYS A 22 8.06 5.69 -8.10
N ASP A 23 7.47 6.38 -9.07
CA ASP A 23 8.08 7.53 -9.73
C ASP A 23 8.20 8.71 -8.76
N ALA A 24 7.19 8.92 -7.92
CA ALA A 24 7.25 9.92 -6.86
C ALA A 24 8.39 9.64 -5.86
N VAL A 25 8.56 8.39 -5.43
CA VAL A 25 9.71 7.99 -4.59
C VAL A 25 11.03 8.23 -5.32
N SER A 26 11.12 7.93 -6.62
CA SER A 26 12.34 8.16 -7.41
C SER A 26 12.76 9.63 -7.47
N THR A 27 11.85 10.58 -7.33
CA THR A 27 12.21 12.02 -7.24
C THR A 27 13.02 12.38 -5.99
N SER A 28 13.09 11.49 -4.99
CA SER A 28 13.83 11.71 -3.74
C SER A 28 15.32 11.96 -3.95
N VAL A 29 15.88 11.60 -5.11
CA VAL A 29 17.29 11.78 -5.44
C VAL A 29 17.60 13.15 -6.06
N LEU A 30 16.58 13.94 -6.42
CA LEU A 30 16.76 15.23 -7.11
C LEU A 30 17.43 16.28 -6.21
N SER A 31 16.96 16.42 -4.97
CA SER A 31 17.57 17.30 -3.98
C SER A 31 17.12 16.96 -2.55
N LYS A 32 17.72 17.63 -1.55
CA LYS A 32 17.31 17.49 -0.14
C LYS A 32 15.83 17.82 0.10
N GLN A 33 15.26 18.74 -0.68
CA GLN A 33 13.86 19.13 -0.58
C GLN A 33 12.93 17.97 -0.98
N TRP A 34 13.26 17.23 -2.04
CA TRP A 34 12.41 16.16 -2.58
C TRP A 34 12.46 14.86 -1.79
N LYS A 35 13.51 14.67 -0.99
CA LYS A 35 13.85 13.39 -0.33
C LYS A 35 12.70 12.70 0.40
N PHE A 36 11.79 13.47 1.00
CA PHE A 36 10.69 12.93 1.83
C PHE A 36 9.30 13.43 1.42
N LEU A 37 9.16 14.14 0.29
CA LEU A 37 7.86 14.71 -0.11
C LEU A 37 6.84 13.63 -0.45
N TRP A 38 7.30 12.52 -1.03
CA TRP A 38 6.43 11.38 -1.35
C TRP A 38 5.74 10.78 -0.10
N MET A 39 6.29 10.97 1.10
CA MET A 39 5.66 10.51 2.35
C MET A 39 4.38 11.30 2.69
N TRP A 40 4.09 12.39 1.99
CA TRP A 40 2.85 13.17 2.19
C TRP A 40 1.77 12.84 1.17
N LEU A 41 2.01 11.88 0.28
CA LEU A 41 1.05 11.53 -0.75
C LEU A 41 -0.19 10.85 -0.16
N PRO A 42 -1.41 11.30 -0.51
CA PRO A 42 -2.62 10.67 0.01
C PRO A 42 -2.89 9.29 -0.60
N LYS A 43 -2.26 8.96 -1.72
CA LYS A 43 -2.49 7.73 -2.47
C LYS A 43 -1.19 6.97 -2.66
N LEU A 44 -1.19 5.71 -2.27
CA LEU A 44 -0.05 4.79 -2.38
C LEU A 44 -0.44 3.57 -3.20
N GLU A 45 0.44 3.19 -4.12
CA GLU A 45 0.35 1.94 -4.87
C GLU A 45 1.68 1.17 -4.77
N TYR A 46 1.58 -0.08 -4.31
CA TYR A 46 2.69 -1.03 -4.28
C TYR A 46 2.36 -2.25 -5.13
N ASN A 47 3.30 -2.65 -5.99
CA ASN A 47 3.13 -3.83 -6.83
C ASN A 47 4.46 -4.55 -7.09
N ASP A 48 4.37 -5.87 -7.31
CA ASP A 48 5.51 -6.75 -7.56
C ASP A 48 5.62 -7.21 -9.03
N TYR A 49 4.96 -6.51 -9.96
CA TYR A 49 4.85 -6.95 -11.37
C TYR A 49 6.18 -7.04 -12.12
N TYR A 50 7.19 -6.33 -11.65
CA TYR A 50 8.52 -6.29 -12.25
C TYR A 50 9.57 -7.06 -11.43
N THR A 51 9.13 -7.86 -10.46
CA THR A 51 10.01 -8.64 -9.57
C THR A 51 10.41 -9.96 -10.22
N THR A 52 11.54 -10.51 -9.78
CA THR A 52 11.99 -11.82 -10.28
C THR A 52 11.22 -12.94 -9.58
N ASN A 53 11.11 -14.09 -10.25
CA ASN A 53 10.53 -15.29 -9.65
C ASN A 53 11.50 -16.47 -9.89
N PRO A 54 12.28 -16.89 -8.88
CA PRO A 54 12.22 -16.50 -7.47
C PRO A 54 12.71 -15.06 -7.21
N PRO A 55 12.30 -14.40 -6.10
CA PRO A 55 12.73 -13.03 -5.77
C PRO A 55 14.24 -12.93 -5.53
N ASP A 56 14.84 -11.85 -6.01
CA ASP A 56 16.25 -11.53 -5.79
C ASP A 56 16.45 -10.52 -4.64
N THR A 57 17.70 -10.13 -4.39
CA THR A 57 18.04 -9.16 -3.35
C THR A 57 17.30 -7.84 -3.51
N SER A 58 17.13 -7.34 -4.74
CA SER A 58 16.49 -6.06 -5.01
C SER A 58 14.99 -6.11 -4.71
N ASP A 59 14.35 -7.24 -4.96
CA ASP A 59 12.95 -7.47 -4.61
C ASP A 59 12.75 -7.45 -3.09
N PHE A 60 13.62 -8.13 -2.33
CA PHE A 60 13.57 -8.07 -0.86
C PHE A 60 13.83 -6.66 -0.33
N MET A 61 14.73 -5.89 -0.95
CA MET A 61 14.94 -4.48 -0.61
C MET A 61 13.69 -3.63 -0.88
N TYR A 62 12.94 -3.91 -1.95
CA TYR A 62 11.66 -3.26 -2.22
C TYR A 62 10.62 -3.57 -1.14
N ARG A 63 10.48 -4.84 -0.73
CA ARG A 63 9.59 -5.20 0.38
C ARG A 63 10.00 -4.50 1.68
N ASP A 64 11.28 -4.54 2.01
CA ASP A 64 11.87 -3.87 3.17
C ASP A 64 11.60 -2.36 3.16
N PHE A 65 11.62 -1.74 1.98
CA PHE A 65 11.27 -0.34 1.81
C PHE A 65 9.81 -0.09 2.20
N ILE A 66 8.87 -0.94 1.76
CA ILE A 66 7.45 -0.81 2.14
C ILE A 66 7.28 -1.01 3.65
N ASP A 67 7.87 -2.08 4.20
CA ASP A 67 7.82 -2.43 5.62
C ASP A 67 8.29 -1.28 6.51
N LYS A 68 9.38 -0.62 6.12
CA LYS A 68 9.97 0.49 6.89
C LYS A 68 9.21 1.78 6.74
N ASN A 69 8.64 2.07 5.57
CA ASN A 69 8.11 3.40 5.28
C ASN A 69 6.59 3.54 5.40
N LEU A 70 5.81 2.49 5.11
CA LEU A 70 4.35 2.55 5.24
C LEU A 70 3.89 2.96 6.66
N PRO A 71 4.48 2.43 7.76
CA PRO A 71 4.15 2.90 9.11
C PRO A 71 4.66 4.30 9.44
N LEU A 72 5.58 4.87 8.65
CA LEU A 72 6.15 6.21 8.83
C LEU A 72 5.56 7.26 7.89
N HIS A 73 4.61 6.87 7.04
CA HIS A 73 3.97 7.75 6.07
C HIS A 73 3.32 8.96 6.78
N ARG A 74 3.33 10.14 6.18
CA ARG A 74 3.03 11.42 6.87
C ARG A 74 1.72 12.06 6.44
N ALA A 75 1.08 11.56 5.39
CA ALA A 75 -0.22 12.06 4.96
C ALA A 75 -1.22 12.00 6.14
N PRO A 76 -1.90 13.11 6.50
CA PRO A 76 -2.89 13.12 7.58
C PRO A 76 -4.03 12.14 7.36
N VAL A 77 -4.39 11.91 6.09
CA VAL A 77 -5.38 10.92 5.66
C VAL A 77 -4.76 10.10 4.54
N LEU A 78 -4.74 8.77 4.69
CA LEU A 78 -4.40 7.87 3.60
C LEU A 78 -5.67 7.62 2.78
N GLU A 79 -5.86 8.40 1.72
CA GLU A 79 -7.05 8.27 0.87
C GLU A 79 -7.12 6.89 0.19
N SER A 80 -6.00 6.38 -0.30
CA SER A 80 -5.98 5.13 -1.03
C SER A 80 -4.70 4.33 -0.78
N LEU A 81 -4.85 3.04 -0.50
CA LEU A 81 -3.77 2.06 -0.59
C LEU A 81 -4.15 0.97 -1.59
N VAL A 82 -3.28 0.76 -2.57
CA VAL A 82 -3.41 -0.29 -3.56
C VAL A 82 -2.23 -1.25 -3.42
N LEU A 83 -2.52 -2.52 -3.14
CA LEU A 83 -1.54 -3.61 -3.11
C LEU A 83 -1.84 -4.57 -4.25
N LYS A 84 -0.87 -4.77 -5.14
CA LYS A 84 -0.99 -5.72 -6.25
C LYS A 84 0.13 -6.74 -6.16
N SER A 85 -0.21 -8.03 -6.09
CA SER A 85 0.78 -9.10 -6.02
C SER A 85 0.54 -10.19 -7.04
N CYS A 86 1.61 -10.64 -7.66
CA CYS A 86 1.71 -11.87 -8.45
C CYS A 86 2.74 -12.85 -7.87
N ASN A 87 3.57 -12.44 -6.91
CA ASN A 87 4.66 -13.23 -6.35
C ASN A 87 4.39 -13.60 -4.87
N PRO A 88 4.04 -14.86 -4.57
CA PRO A 88 3.71 -15.29 -3.22
C PRO A 88 4.91 -15.28 -2.25
N GLU A 89 6.15 -15.31 -2.75
CA GLU A 89 7.34 -15.28 -1.89
C GLU A 89 7.66 -13.89 -1.37
N LEU A 90 7.32 -12.86 -2.15
CA LEU A 90 7.59 -11.48 -1.77
C LEU A 90 6.45 -10.90 -0.92
N PHE A 91 5.21 -11.04 -1.41
CA PHE A 91 4.02 -10.52 -0.73
C PHE A 91 3.26 -11.71 -0.13
N ARG A 92 3.87 -12.28 0.92
CA ARG A 92 3.27 -13.36 1.69
C ARG A 92 1.99 -12.90 2.39
N PRO A 93 1.05 -13.81 2.70
CA PRO A 93 -0.18 -13.48 3.43
C PRO A 93 0.04 -12.66 4.70
N GLU A 94 1.07 -12.98 5.49
CA GLU A 94 1.39 -12.29 6.75
C GLU A 94 1.85 -10.85 6.50
N VAL A 95 2.62 -10.64 5.42
CA VAL A 95 3.12 -9.32 5.01
C VAL A 95 1.96 -8.45 4.53
N ILE A 96 1.10 -8.99 3.67
CA ILE A 96 -0.10 -8.28 3.20
C ILE A 96 -1.00 -7.93 4.39
N ARG A 97 -1.25 -8.89 5.30
CA ARG A 97 -2.06 -8.66 6.50
C ARG A 97 -1.45 -7.53 7.36
N SER A 98 -0.14 -7.50 7.53
CA SER A 98 0.57 -6.45 8.26
C SER A 98 0.36 -5.07 7.62
N TRP A 99 0.58 -4.95 6.30
CA TRP A 99 0.38 -3.69 5.58
C TRP A 99 -1.06 -3.21 5.60
N VAL A 100 -2.03 -4.12 5.45
CA VAL A 100 -3.45 -3.82 5.60
C VAL A 100 -3.74 -3.33 7.02
N GLY A 101 -3.19 -3.98 8.04
CA GLY A 101 -3.33 -3.55 9.44
C GLY A 101 -2.80 -2.13 9.68
N ILE A 102 -1.66 -1.77 9.08
CA ILE A 102 -1.10 -0.42 9.14
C ILE A 102 -1.99 0.59 8.40
N ALA A 103 -2.56 0.21 7.25
CA ALA A 103 -3.45 1.09 6.50
C ALA A 103 -4.75 1.37 7.27
N VAL A 104 -5.32 0.32 7.87
CA VAL A 104 -6.53 0.41 8.69
C VAL A 104 -6.28 1.27 9.93
N SER A 105 -5.15 1.09 10.63
CA SER A 105 -4.81 1.93 11.79
C SER A 105 -4.57 3.41 11.44
N ARG A 106 -4.38 3.70 10.15
CA ARG A 106 -4.24 5.05 9.59
C ARG A 106 -5.50 5.53 8.88
N CYS A 107 -6.65 4.92 9.18
CA CYS A 107 -7.97 5.31 8.67
C CYS A 107 -8.03 5.38 7.15
N VAL A 108 -7.46 4.38 6.46
CA VAL A 108 -7.49 4.32 5.00
C VAL A 108 -8.92 4.38 4.45
N ARG A 109 -9.16 5.22 3.44
CA ARG A 109 -10.52 5.39 2.87
C ARG A 109 -10.82 4.41 1.76
N GLU A 110 -9.83 4.08 0.94
CA GLU A 110 -9.95 3.13 -0.15
C GLU A 110 -8.84 2.09 -0.04
N LEU A 111 -9.21 0.82 0.13
CA LEU A 111 -8.27 -0.29 0.13
C LEU A 111 -8.54 -1.20 -1.07
N THR A 112 -7.52 -1.38 -1.90
CA THR A 112 -7.58 -2.29 -3.06
C THR A 112 -6.51 -3.37 -2.94
N LEU A 113 -6.94 -4.63 -2.94
CA LEU A 113 -6.06 -5.79 -2.92
C LEU A 113 -6.26 -6.58 -4.22
N ARG A 114 -5.22 -6.69 -5.03
CA ARG A 114 -5.21 -7.46 -6.28
C ARG A 114 -4.17 -8.57 -6.19
N ILE A 115 -4.59 -9.77 -5.82
CA ILE A 115 -3.65 -10.87 -5.50
C ILE A 115 -3.88 -12.02 -6.49
N ARG A 116 -2.89 -12.25 -7.36
CA ARG A 116 -2.94 -13.22 -8.46
C ARG A 116 -1.73 -14.14 -8.42
N TYR A 117 -1.76 -15.14 -7.55
CA TYR A 117 -0.71 -16.15 -7.50
C TYR A 117 -0.90 -17.18 -8.61
N ASN A 118 0.11 -17.30 -9.49
CA ASN A 118 0.19 -18.36 -10.48
C ASN A 118 0.76 -19.62 -9.83
N SER A 119 -0.04 -20.34 -9.04
CA SER A 119 0.38 -21.59 -8.41
C SER A 119 -0.50 -22.75 -8.87
N ILE A 120 0.13 -23.86 -9.29
CA ILE A 120 -0.52 -25.11 -9.73
C ILE A 120 -0.98 -25.96 -8.52
N GLY A 121 -1.09 -25.38 -7.32
CA GLY A 121 -1.41 -26.08 -6.07
C GLY A 121 -2.26 -25.23 -5.11
N ASN A 122 -2.22 -25.56 -3.82
CA ASN A 122 -2.93 -24.80 -2.78
C ASN A 122 -2.48 -23.33 -2.80
N LYS A 123 -3.40 -22.45 -3.21
CA LYS A 123 -3.16 -21.01 -3.22
C LYS A 123 -3.08 -20.52 -1.78
N PRO A 124 -2.02 -19.80 -1.39
CA PRO A 124 -1.93 -19.27 -0.03
C PRO A 124 -3.07 -18.29 0.18
N VAL A 125 -3.86 -18.55 1.21
CA VAL A 125 -5.00 -17.73 1.60
C VAL A 125 -4.47 -16.48 2.31
N VAL A 126 -4.96 -15.31 1.91
CA VAL A 126 -4.68 -14.03 2.57
C VAL A 126 -5.86 -13.65 3.47
N PRO A 127 -5.81 -14.00 4.76
CA PRO A 127 -6.80 -13.57 5.75
C PRO A 127 -6.59 -12.08 6.09
N LEU A 128 -7.63 -11.28 5.92
CA LEU A 128 -7.63 -9.87 6.31
C LEU A 128 -7.79 -9.71 7.83
N PRO A 129 -7.19 -8.67 8.44
CA PRO A 129 -7.34 -8.43 9.87
C PRO A 129 -8.79 -8.04 10.20
N GLY A 130 -9.36 -8.60 11.28
CA GLY A 130 -10.72 -8.29 11.72
C GLY A 130 -10.96 -6.82 12.10
N SER A 131 -9.88 -6.05 12.35
CA SER A 131 -9.92 -4.60 12.53
C SER A 131 -10.45 -3.84 11.31
N LEU A 132 -10.39 -4.45 10.13
CA LEU A 132 -10.93 -3.90 8.89
C LEU A 132 -12.45 -3.67 8.99
N TYR A 133 -13.16 -4.48 9.80
CA TYR A 133 -14.60 -4.40 10.03
C TYR A 133 -14.98 -3.63 11.29
N THR A 134 -14.13 -3.69 12.32
CA THR A 134 -14.48 -3.24 13.68
C THR A 134 -13.92 -1.87 14.06
N CYS A 135 -12.87 -1.41 13.36
CA CYS A 135 -12.18 -0.17 13.73
C CYS A 135 -12.19 0.91 12.64
N CYS A 136 -12.67 0.60 11.43
CA CYS A 136 -12.48 1.46 10.26
C CYS A 136 -13.79 2.14 9.82
N ASN A 137 -14.30 3.09 10.61
CA ASN A 137 -15.43 3.95 10.20
C ASN A 137 -15.11 4.88 9.01
N PHE A 138 -13.85 4.92 8.59
CA PHE A 138 -13.35 5.75 7.49
C PHE A 138 -13.20 5.00 6.17
N LEU A 139 -13.25 3.66 6.18
CA LEU A 139 -13.14 2.86 4.96
C LEU A 139 -14.43 2.99 4.14
N THR A 140 -14.32 3.65 2.99
CA THR A 140 -15.44 3.91 2.07
C THR A 140 -15.49 2.93 0.90
N ALA A 141 -14.35 2.34 0.54
CA ALA A 141 -14.29 1.35 -0.54
C ALA A 141 -13.29 0.24 -0.21
N LEU A 142 -13.76 -1.00 -0.31
CA LEU A 142 -12.94 -2.20 -0.27
C LEU A 142 -13.06 -2.92 -1.61
N LYS A 143 -11.94 -3.05 -2.33
CA LYS A 143 -11.87 -3.75 -3.62
C LYS A 143 -10.96 -4.94 -3.50
N LEU A 144 -11.53 -6.14 -3.60
CA LEU A 144 -10.79 -7.40 -3.55
C LEU A 144 -10.86 -8.05 -4.93
N GLU A 145 -9.70 -8.29 -5.53
CA GLU A 145 -9.58 -8.95 -6.82
C GLU A 145 -8.61 -10.14 -6.70
N GLY A 146 -9.03 -11.29 -7.24
CA GLY A 146 -8.27 -12.54 -7.20
C GLY A 146 -8.94 -13.61 -6.34
N GLU A 147 -8.44 -14.83 -6.45
CA GLU A 147 -9.04 -16.03 -5.83
C GLU A 147 -8.46 -16.37 -4.45
N SER A 148 -7.41 -15.65 -4.02
CA SER A 148 -6.62 -15.99 -2.84
C SER A 148 -6.93 -15.11 -1.62
N VAL A 149 -7.86 -14.16 -1.73
CA VAL A 149 -8.20 -13.23 -0.64
C VAL A 149 -9.44 -13.72 0.09
N PHE A 150 -9.29 -13.99 1.38
CA PHE A 150 -10.39 -14.46 2.21
C PHE A 150 -10.65 -13.46 3.33
N VAL A 151 -11.93 -13.32 3.60
CA VAL A 151 -12.45 -12.37 4.57
C VAL A 151 -13.30 -13.15 5.55
N ASP A 152 -12.85 -13.24 6.80
CA ASP A 152 -13.71 -13.63 7.90
C ASP A 152 -14.59 -12.43 8.24
N VAL A 153 -15.74 -12.33 7.57
CA VAL A 153 -16.76 -11.33 7.91
C VAL A 153 -17.35 -11.77 9.25
N PRO A 154 -17.19 -11.00 10.34
CA PRO A 154 -17.86 -11.33 11.58
C PRO A 154 -19.36 -11.39 11.29
N GLN A 155 -20.03 -12.49 11.69
CA GLN A 155 -21.48 -12.57 11.60
C GLN A 155 -22.04 -11.34 12.32
N CYS A 156 -22.87 -10.56 11.64
CA CYS A 156 -23.65 -9.51 12.27
C CYS A 156 -24.62 -10.18 13.24
N GLU A 157 -24.17 -10.45 14.46
CA GLU A 157 -25.07 -10.52 15.60
C GLU A 157 -25.50 -9.07 15.83
N GLY A 158 -26.77 -8.82 15.49
CA GLY A 158 -27.33 -7.48 15.44
C GLY A 158 -27.18 -6.79 16.78
N ASP A 159 -26.34 -5.76 16.80
CA ASP A 159 -26.39 -4.60 17.68
C ASP A 159 -25.45 -3.53 17.09
N CYS A 160 -25.83 -3.00 15.92
CA CYS A 160 -25.31 -1.69 15.48
C CYS A 160 -26.16 -0.61 16.14
N CYS A 161 -25.60 0.06 17.15
CA CYS A 161 -26.09 1.35 17.66
C CYS A 161 -25.85 2.47 16.66
#